data_AF-A0A8T6WQ52-F1
#
_entry.id   AF-A0A8T6WQ52-F1
#
_cell.length_a   1.000
_cell.length_b   1.000
_cell.length_c   1.000
_cell.angle_alpha   90.00
_cell.angle_beta   90.00
_cell.angle_gamma   90.00
#
_symmetry.space_group_name_H-M   'P 1'
#
loop_
_entity.id
_entity.type
_entity.pdbx_description
1 polymer ?
#
loop_
_entity_poly.entity_id
_entity_poly.type
_entity_poly.pdbx_seq_one_letter_code
_entity_poly.pdbx_strand_id
1 'polypeptide(L)'
;MAPIVGLVGKANVGKSTFFAAATLKPAEIAGFPFTTIKADKGIAYLTSNCVCKVLGVKDDPINSACVEGVRLIPIDLVDTPGLIPGAH
;
A
#
# COMPACT_ATOMS: atom_id res chain seq x y z
N MET A 1 12.21 -0.62 -10.44
CA MET A 1 11.10 -1.44 -9.92
C MET A 1 10.79 -0.92 -8.52
N ALA A 2 9.52 -0.66 -8.19
CA ALA A 2 9.15 -0.22 -6.85
C ALA A 2 9.40 -1.36 -5.83
N PRO A 3 9.79 -1.05 -4.59
CA PRO A 3 9.93 -2.08 -3.56
C PRO A 3 8.56 -2.70 -3.25
N ILE A 4 8.55 -4.02 -3.05
CA ILE A 4 7.33 -4.79 -2.73
C ILE A 4 7.24 -4.98 -1.22
N VAL A 5 6.08 -4.68 -0.65
CA VAL A 5 5.78 -4.84 0.77
C VAL A 5 4.60 -5.79 0.94
N GLY A 6 4.80 -6.88 1.68
CA GLY A 6 3.75 -7.83 2.02
C GLY A 6 3.03 -7.44 3.30
N LEU A 7 1.70 -7.33 3.24
CA LEU A 7 0.83 -7.14 4.39
C LEU A 7 0.37 -8.51 4.90
N VAL A 8 0.73 -8.81 6.15
CA VAL A 8 0.45 -10.08 6.84
C VAL A 8 -0.33 -9.85 8.12
N GLY A 9 -1.22 -10.79 8.46
CA GLY A 9 -2.00 -10.72 9.70
C GLY A 9 -2.99 -11.88 9.82
N LYS A 10 -3.54 -12.07 11.01
CA LYS A 10 -4.65 -13.01 11.23
C LYS A 10 -5.89 -12.56 10.45
N ALA A 11 -6.83 -13.47 10.21
CA ALA A 11 -8.13 -13.10 9.66
C ALA A 11 -8.85 -12.10 10.59
N ASN A 12 -9.66 -11.21 10.02
CA ASN A 12 -10.54 -10.25 10.73
C ASN A 12 -9.86 -9.22 11.63
N VAL A 13 -8.55 -8.95 11.48
CA VAL A 13 -7.84 -7.89 12.25
C VAL A 13 -7.79 -6.53 11.54
N GLY A 14 -8.59 -6.35 10.48
CA GLY A 14 -8.61 -5.11 9.69
C GLY A 14 -7.54 -5.02 8.59
N LYS A 15 -6.90 -6.14 8.23
CA LYS A 15 -5.89 -6.22 7.15
C LYS A 15 -6.39 -5.64 5.82
N SER A 16 -7.53 -6.12 5.33
CA SER A 16 -8.12 -5.65 4.06
C SER A 16 -8.61 -4.20 4.14
N THR A 17 -9.06 -3.75 5.32
CA THR A 17 -9.39 -2.34 5.58
C THR A 17 -8.16 -1.45 5.46
N PHE A 18 -7.04 -1.86 6.05
CA PHE A 18 -5.76 -1.14 5.93
C PHE A 18 -5.28 -1.10 4.48
N PHE A 19 -5.33 -2.23 3.77
CA PHE A 19 -4.97 -2.29 2.36
C PHE A 19 -5.79 -1.33 1.50
N ALA A 20 -7.12 -1.28 1.70
CA ALA A 20 -8.00 -0.34 1.00
C ALA A 20 -7.61 1.11 1.28
N ALA A 21 -7.42 1.46 2.55
CA ALA A 21 -7.08 2.82 2.97
C ALA A 21 -5.70 3.26 2.45
N ALA A 22 -4.71 2.36 2.47
CA ALA A 22 -3.35 2.65 2.04
C ALA A 22 -3.21 2.78 0.51
N THR A 23 -4.05 2.09 -0.26
CA THR A 23 -3.97 2.09 -1.73
C THR A 23 -5.01 2.97 -2.41
N LEU A 24 -5.96 3.54 -1.63
CA LEU A 24 -7.16 4.23 -2.13
C LEU A 24 -7.96 3.39 -3.14
N LYS A 25 -7.72 2.08 -3.18
CA LYS A 25 -8.46 1.10 -3.98
C LYS A 25 -9.59 0.57 -3.11
N PRO A 26 -10.83 0.44 -3.62
CA PRO A 26 -11.84 -0.32 -2.90
C PRO A 26 -11.35 -1.76 -2.74
N ALA A 27 -11.05 -2.19 -1.51
CA ALA A 27 -10.84 -3.60 -1.23
C ALA A 27 -12.20 -4.28 -1.14
N GLU A 28 -12.36 -5.44 -1.76
CA GLU A 28 -13.55 -6.27 -1.55
C GLU A 28 -13.54 -6.79 -0.10
N ILE A 29 -14.31 -6.14 0.78
CA ILE A 29 -14.54 -6.62 2.15
C ILE A 29 -15.67 -7.65 2.08
N ALA A 30 -15.35 -8.89 1.71
CA ALA A 30 -16.31 -9.98 1.75
C ALA A 30 -16.40 -10.53 3.18
N GLY A 31 -17.58 -10.43 3.81
CA GLY A 31 -17.89 -10.97 5.14
C GLY A 31 -18.09 -12.50 5.19
N PHE A 32 -17.48 -13.23 4.24
CA PHE A 32 -17.63 -14.69 4.14
C PHE A 32 -16.27 -15.37 4.35
N PRO A 33 -16.23 -16.57 4.98
CA PRO A 33 -14.97 -17.15 5.47
C PRO A 33 -14.01 -17.65 4.37
N PHE A 34 -14.27 -17.40 3.09
CA PHE A 34 -13.51 -17.99 1.99
C PHE A 34 -13.52 -17.13 0.71
N THR A 35 -12.79 -16.03 0.70
CA THR A 35 -12.34 -15.33 -0.52
C THR A 35 -11.11 -14.51 -0.10
N THR A 36 -9.87 -14.80 -0.48
CA THR A 36 -9.33 -14.73 -1.84
C THR A 36 -8.16 -15.72 -1.99
N ILE A 37 -8.18 -16.60 -3.00
CA ILE A 37 -7.05 -17.51 -3.32
C ILE A 37 -5.87 -16.75 -3.97
N LYS A 38 -6.09 -15.49 -4.37
CA LYS A 38 -5.12 -14.64 -5.08
C LYS A 38 -4.71 -13.46 -4.21
N ALA A 39 -3.41 -13.23 -4.04
CA ALA A 39 -2.91 -12.05 -3.31
C ALA A 39 -3.31 -10.77 -4.05
N ASP A 40 -3.90 -9.81 -3.32
CA ASP A 40 -4.28 -8.52 -3.88
C ASP A 40 -3.07 -7.61 -3.97
N LYS A 41 -2.95 -6.90 -5.10
CA LYS A 41 -1.85 -5.96 -5.35
C LYS A 41 -2.41 -4.55 -5.57
N GLY A 42 -1.76 -3.56 -4.97
CA GLY A 42 -2.09 -2.15 -5.10
C GLY A 42 -0.88 -1.25 -4.88
N ILE A 43 -0.95 -0.01 -5.37
CA ILE A 43 0.11 0.98 -5.16
C ILE A 43 -0.25 1.77 -3.91
N ALA A 44 0.67 1.81 -2.95
CA ALA A 44 0.63 2.74 -1.82
C ALA A 44 1.77 3.75 -1.94
N TYR A 45 1.77 4.78 -1.08
CA TYR A 45 2.79 5.83 -1.12
C TYR A 45 3.46 5.99 0.24
N LEU A 46 4.79 5.89 0.27
CA LEU A 46 5.59 6.38 1.40
C LEU A 46 5.73 7.89 1.28
N THR A 47 5.45 8.60 2.37
CA THR A 47 5.58 10.05 2.44
C THR A 47 6.95 10.45 3.02
N SER A 48 7.58 11.46 2.42
CA SER A 48 8.80 12.07 2.93
C SER A 48 8.84 13.56 2.62
N ASN A 49 9.63 14.34 3.35
CA ASN A 49 9.80 15.75 3.05
C ASN A 49 10.57 15.92 1.72
N CYS A 50 9.98 16.65 0.77
CA CYS A 50 10.67 16.96 -0.47
C CYS A 50 11.73 18.04 -0.24
N VAL A 51 12.94 17.78 -0.76
CA VAL A 51 14.05 18.75 -0.73
C VAL A 51 13.77 20.02 -1.53
N CYS A 52 12.81 20.00 -2.45
CA CYS A 52 12.36 21.15 -3.23
C CYS A 52 11.96 22.35 -2.35
N LYS A 53 11.35 22.10 -1.17
CA LYS A 53 11.04 23.16 -0.19
C LYS A 53 12.30 23.79 0.39
N VAL A 54 13.30 22.98 0.72
CA VAL A 54 14.55 23.44 1.32
C VAL A 54 15.38 24.22 0.31
N LEU A 55 15.38 23.77 -0.94
CA LEU A 55 16.13 24.40 -2.04
C LEU A 55 15.38 25.57 -2.68
N GLY A 56 14.09 25.77 -2.40
CA GLY A 56 13.28 26.83 -2.98
C GLY A 56 13.08 26.68 -4.50
N VAL A 57 13.12 25.46 -5.02
CA VAL A 57 13.03 25.16 -6.46
C VAL A 57 11.75 24.41 -6.79
N LYS A 58 11.29 24.54 -8.05
CA LYS A 58 10.26 23.67 -8.62
C LYS A 58 10.93 22.38 -9.11
N ASP A 59 10.56 21.24 -8.52
CA ASP A 59 11.07 19.93 -8.93
C ASP A 59 10.22 19.29 -10.03
N ASP A 60 10.84 18.36 -10.77
CA ASP A 60 10.20 17.53 -11.79
C ASP A 60 10.57 16.04 -11.55
N PRO A 61 9.87 15.36 -10.63
CA PRO A 61 10.20 13.99 -10.25
C PRO A 61 9.76 12.95 -11.29
N ILE A 62 10.66 12.04 -11.65
CA ILE A 62 10.42 11.01 -12.71
C ILE A 62 9.72 9.76 -12.16
N ASN A 63 10.08 9.33 -10.95
CA ASN A 63 9.70 8.03 -10.37
C ASN A 63 8.83 8.14 -9.09
N SER A 64 8.42 9.36 -8.76
CA SER A 64 7.65 9.71 -7.58
C SER A 64 6.83 10.95 -7.89
N ALA A 65 5.91 11.31 -7.00
CA ALA A 65 5.19 12.59 -7.10
C ALA A 65 5.66 13.54 -5.99
N CYS A 66 5.65 14.83 -6.27
CA CYS A 66 5.80 15.87 -5.26
C CYS A 66 4.49 16.65 -5.19
N VAL A 67 3.87 16.66 -4.00
CA VAL A 67 2.62 17.39 -3.75
C VAL A 67 2.87 18.30 -2.57
N GLU A 68 2.82 19.61 -2.80
CA GLU A 68 3.00 20.63 -1.76
C GLU A 68 4.25 20.42 -0.89
N GLY A 69 5.35 19.96 -1.51
CA GLY A 69 6.62 19.66 -0.83
C GLY A 69 6.64 18.40 0.02
N VAL A 70 5.66 17.51 -0.17
CA VAL A 70 5.69 16.13 0.31
C VAL A 70 5.98 15.23 -0.89
N ARG A 71 7.04 14.42 -0.79
CA ARG A 71 7.37 13.38 -1.76
C ARG A 71 6.51 12.15 -1.49
N LEU A 72 5.79 11.70 -2.51
CA LEU A 72 5.04 10.45 -2.55
C LEU A 72 5.84 9.41 -3.34
N ILE A 73 6.44 8.47 -2.63
CA ILE A 73 7.26 7.41 -3.20
C ILE A 73 6.37 6.18 -3.39
N PRO A 74 6.12 5.72 -4.63
CA PRO A 74 5.25 4.58 -4.87
C PRO A 74 5.88 3.29 -4.35
N ILE A 75 5.08 2.47 -3.69
CA ILE A 75 5.44 1.12 -3.23
C ILE A 75 4.37 0.13 -3.69
N ASP A 76 4.79 -1.08 -4.04
CA ASP A 76 3.87 -2.17 -4.38
C ASP A 76 3.44 -2.85 -3.07
N LEU A 77 2.20 -2.60 -2.63
CA LEU A 77 1.62 -3.25 -1.47
C LEU A 77 0.89 -4.52 -1.91
N VAL A 78 1.18 -5.62 -1.23
CA VAL A 78 0.58 -6.94 -1.51
C VAL A 78 -0.16 -7.42 -0.27
N ASP A 79 -1.47 -7.57 -0.38
CA ASP A 79 -2.27 -8.18 0.68
C ASP A 79 -2.25 -9.70 0.57
N THR A 80 -1.69 -10.35 1.58
CA THR A 80 -1.61 -11.82 1.64
C THR A 80 -2.85 -12.40 2.31
N PRO A 81 -3.29 -13.62 1.97
CA PRO A 81 -4.38 -14.29 2.69
C PRO A 81 -4.10 -14.34 4.19
N GLY A 82 -5.16 -14.25 5.01
CA GLY A 82 -5.01 -14.30 6.46
C GLY A 82 -4.29 -15.57 6.90
N LEU A 83 -3.28 -15.43 7.77
CA LEU A 83 -2.54 -16.58 8.30
C LEU A 83 -3.43 -17.34 9.28
N ILE A 84 -3.91 -18.52 8.87
CA ILE A 84 -4.66 -19.45 9.71
C ILE A 84 -3.71 -20.62 10.06
N PRO A 85 -3.57 -20.99 11.35
CA PRO A 85 -2.83 -22.19 11.73
C PRO A 85 -3.42 -23.42 11.01
N GLY A 86 -2.60 -24.13 10.23
CA GLY A 86 -3.02 -25.35 9.52
C GLY A 86 -3.51 -25.16 8.08
N ALA A 87 -3.37 -23.96 7.49
CA ALA A 87 -3.58 -23.78 6.06
C ALA A 87 -2.40 -24.39 5.27
N HIS A 88 -2.58 -25.63 4.79
CA HIS A 88 -1.73 -26.32 3.82
C HIS A 88 -2.49 -26.50 2.51
#